data_AF-A0A0Q9PK94-F1
#
_entry.id   AF-A0A0Q9PK94-F1
#
_cell.length_a   1.000
_cell.length_b   1.000
_cell.length_c   1.000
_cell.angle_alpha   90.00
_cell.angle_beta   90.00
_cell.angle_gamma   90.00
#
_symmetry.space_group_name_H-M   'P 1'
#
loop_
_entity.id
_entity.type
_entity.pdbx_description
1 polymer ?
#
loop_
_entity_poly.entity_id
_entity_poly.type
_entity_poly.pdbx_seq_one_letter_code
_entity_poly.pdbx_strand_id
1 'polypeptide(L)'
;MTPLVIGVTSHRNIPADEIEPIRQRVRDFLAQLRRDFPELPLVVLSALAEGGDQLVAHEALAAGARLVAPLPLPRELYVDDFADPAVRASFDALCAQAEIVPLPLPLPKAQSLLDLGTPGLARDRQYAKAGVYIASHCHVLLAIWDGKESGRLGGTAQIVKYHLSGSMPGLIDRRRDTRHVLGGGDESLLYHIICSRDGLDGAPAAGLLPLQALWRTADTASAADSLPADFRVMFARMVEFNRECDKYADEIEAAAPAQPAAGTRDTAAIDRLFHAADWLAMHFQRRVLLAMRLTYTLAALMGIAFTFYAHMPAQNFLIYLFLFLFASGGAVAALARYRGWHRKYLDYRALAEGLRIQSYWRRAGISANADHEFAHDNFLQKQNIELGWIRNVMRAAGLDVVVGVAASPPTALADVIAEWVGESGKSGQLHYYERKTIERTGLHHVTEAIGSLSLWGGVAISVFLAVFVLKLSQETKTTLVMVMAVLSIIAAVREAYAYRKADKELIRQYRFMQRIFANARAALDRTHDPVLQRQILLSLGDAALTEHAEWTLMQRERQVEHSKL
;
A
#
# COMPACT_ATOMS: atom_id res chain seq x y z
N MET A 1 -8.57 12.49 2.50
CA MET A 1 -8.58 11.94 1.13
C MET A 1 -7.15 11.81 0.63
N THR A 2 -6.87 10.80 -0.19
CA THR A 2 -5.52 10.56 -0.74
C THR A 2 -5.35 11.30 -2.07
N PRO A 3 -4.26 12.06 -2.27
CA PRO A 3 -4.03 12.82 -3.51
C PRO A 3 -3.39 11.99 -4.63
N LEU A 4 -3.46 12.51 -5.85
CA LEU A 4 -2.58 12.09 -6.94
C LEU A 4 -1.37 13.01 -6.99
N VAL A 5 -0.19 12.44 -6.77
CA VAL A 5 1.06 13.17 -6.59
C VAL A 5 1.87 13.17 -7.88
N ILE A 6 2.20 14.36 -8.38
CA ILE A 6 2.94 14.58 -9.62
C ILE A 6 4.29 15.20 -9.28
N GLY A 7 5.38 14.49 -9.55
CA GLY A 7 6.74 15.01 -9.41
C GLY A 7 7.15 15.75 -10.67
N VAL A 8 7.99 16.77 -10.56
CA VAL A 8 8.44 17.56 -11.71
C VAL A 8 9.96 17.50 -11.80
N THR A 9 10.46 17.29 -13.00
CA THR A 9 11.86 17.48 -13.33
C THR A 9 11.99 18.08 -14.72
N SER A 10 12.76 19.16 -14.86
CA SER A 10 12.85 19.88 -16.13
C SER A 10 14.24 20.36 -16.46
N HIS A 11 14.50 20.56 -17.76
CA HIS A 11 15.62 21.38 -18.23
C HIS A 11 15.40 22.87 -17.88
N ARG A 12 16.50 23.55 -17.54
CA ARG A 12 16.47 24.99 -17.24
C ARG A 12 16.40 25.86 -18.51
N ASN A 13 17.09 25.43 -19.56
CA ASN A 13 17.31 26.24 -20.78
C ASN A 13 16.38 25.76 -21.92
N ILE A 14 15.08 26.05 -21.79
CA ILE A 14 14.07 25.72 -22.80
C ILE A 14 13.94 26.89 -23.80
N PRO A 15 13.97 26.64 -25.12
CA PRO A 15 13.82 27.69 -26.13
C PRO A 15 12.52 28.49 -25.99
N ALA A 16 12.60 29.80 -26.20
CA ALA A 16 11.48 30.73 -25.98
C ALA A 16 10.22 30.40 -26.78
N ASP A 17 10.38 29.86 -27.99
CA ASP A 17 9.30 29.44 -28.89
C ASP A 17 8.61 28.14 -28.43
N GLU A 18 9.28 27.31 -27.64
CA GLU A 18 8.71 26.08 -27.07
C GLU A 18 8.00 26.30 -25.72
N ILE A 19 8.24 27.41 -25.03
CA ILE A 19 7.69 27.67 -23.68
C ILE A 19 6.15 27.61 -23.65
N GLU A 20 5.47 28.36 -24.54
CA GLU A 20 3.99 28.40 -24.52
C GLU A 20 3.35 27.08 -24.98
N PRO A 21 3.84 26.42 -26.04
CA PRO A 21 3.40 25.07 -26.37
C PRO A 21 3.58 24.08 -25.21
N ILE A 22 4.69 24.13 -24.47
CA ILE A 22 4.92 23.29 -23.28
C ILE A 22 3.92 23.63 -22.18
N ARG A 23 3.65 24.91 -21.90
CA ARG A 23 2.58 25.32 -20.97
C ARG A 23 1.24 24.71 -21.34
N GLN A 24 0.88 24.75 -22.62
CA GLN A 24 -0.37 24.15 -23.08
C GLN A 24 -0.41 22.63 -22.84
N ARG A 25 0.69 21.91 -23.11
CA ARG A 25 0.80 20.47 -22.83
C ARG A 25 0.64 20.16 -21.35
N VAL A 26 1.24 20.96 -20.47
CA VAL A 26 1.10 20.81 -19.01
C VAL A 26 -0.36 21.04 -18.58
N ARG A 27 -1.02 22.09 -19.10
CA ARG A 27 -2.44 22.33 -18.84
C ARG A 27 -3.32 21.17 -19.28
N ASP A 28 -3.10 20.66 -20.48
CA ASP A 28 -3.86 19.53 -21.04
C ASP A 28 -3.67 18.26 -20.19
N PHE A 29 -2.45 18.00 -19.76
CA PHE A 29 -2.10 16.88 -18.88
C PHE A 29 -2.81 16.97 -17.52
N LEU A 30 -2.71 18.13 -16.84
CA LEU A 30 -3.38 18.35 -15.55
C LEU A 30 -4.91 18.26 -15.69
N ALA A 31 -5.47 18.83 -16.75
CA ALA A 31 -6.90 18.75 -17.05
C ALA A 31 -7.34 17.31 -17.35
N GLN A 32 -6.54 16.52 -18.07
CA GLN A 32 -6.81 15.11 -18.31
C GLN A 32 -6.87 14.32 -17.01
N LEU A 33 -5.88 14.48 -16.12
CA LEU A 33 -5.88 13.77 -14.83
C LEU A 33 -7.08 14.14 -13.96
N ARG A 34 -7.47 15.42 -13.91
CA ARG A 34 -8.68 15.86 -13.19
C ARG A 34 -9.97 15.30 -13.77
N ARG A 35 -10.06 15.15 -15.11
CA ARG A 35 -11.23 14.56 -15.76
C ARG A 35 -11.32 13.05 -15.53
N ASP A 36 -10.20 12.35 -15.65
CA ASP A 36 -10.14 10.90 -15.51
C ASP A 36 -10.31 10.47 -14.03
N PHE A 37 -9.80 11.27 -13.09
CA PHE A 37 -9.78 10.95 -11.65
C PHE A 37 -10.18 12.17 -10.77
N PRO A 38 -11.45 12.64 -10.83
CA PRO A 38 -11.89 13.84 -10.12
C PRO A 38 -11.85 13.72 -8.58
N GLU A 39 -11.88 12.50 -8.05
CA GLU A 39 -11.83 12.20 -6.62
C GLU A 39 -10.39 12.11 -6.08
N LEU A 40 -9.37 12.36 -6.92
CA LEU A 40 -7.97 12.46 -6.52
C LEU A 40 -7.51 13.92 -6.63
N PRO A 41 -7.43 14.67 -5.51
CA PRO A 41 -6.88 16.03 -5.56
C PRO A 41 -5.43 15.98 -6.05
N LEU A 42 -5.04 16.95 -6.88
CA LEU A 42 -3.70 16.99 -7.44
C LEU A 42 -2.72 17.67 -6.47
N VAL A 43 -1.57 17.03 -6.27
CA VAL A 43 -0.41 17.60 -5.56
C VAL A 43 0.77 17.61 -6.51
N VAL A 44 1.44 18.74 -6.65
CA VAL A 44 2.63 18.89 -7.50
C VAL A 44 3.87 19.08 -6.62
N LEU A 45 4.89 18.26 -6.84
CA LEU A 45 6.21 18.33 -6.23
C LEU A 45 7.22 18.88 -7.21
N SER A 46 7.78 20.04 -6.92
CA SER A 46 8.83 20.64 -7.73
C SER A 46 9.89 21.29 -6.85
N ALA A 47 11.15 21.20 -7.27
CA ALA A 47 12.24 21.91 -6.61
C ALA A 47 12.20 23.42 -6.90
N LEU A 48 11.28 23.89 -7.75
CA LEU A 48 11.12 25.28 -8.21
C LEU A 48 12.37 25.84 -8.89
N ALA A 49 13.13 24.96 -9.56
CA ALA A 49 14.28 25.37 -10.36
C ALA A 49 13.85 26.30 -11.50
N GLU A 50 14.77 27.17 -11.91
CA GLU A 50 14.60 28.02 -13.10
C GLU A 50 14.25 27.18 -14.34
N GLY A 51 13.38 27.73 -15.19
CA GLY A 51 12.91 27.07 -16.41
C GLY A 51 11.60 26.32 -16.21
N GLY A 52 11.53 25.06 -16.66
CA GLY A 52 10.27 24.34 -16.73
C GLY A 52 9.68 23.92 -15.38
N ASP A 53 10.49 23.86 -14.31
CA ASP A 53 10.00 23.57 -12.95
C ASP A 53 9.05 24.68 -12.44
N GLN A 54 9.47 25.95 -12.53
CA GLN A 54 8.60 27.09 -12.19
C GLN A 54 7.40 27.22 -13.12
N LEU A 55 7.57 26.92 -14.42
CA LEU A 55 6.48 26.91 -15.40
C LEU A 55 5.38 25.94 -14.98
N VAL A 56 5.74 24.69 -14.68
CA VAL A 56 4.78 23.68 -14.23
C VAL A 56 4.13 24.09 -12.91
N ALA A 57 4.89 24.68 -11.98
CA ALA A 57 4.36 25.13 -10.70
C ALA A 57 3.26 26.21 -10.86
N HIS A 58 3.44 27.17 -11.78
CA HIS A 58 2.41 28.17 -12.10
C HIS A 58 1.15 27.53 -12.68
N GLU A 59 1.30 26.65 -13.67
CA GLU A 59 0.16 25.97 -14.29
C GLU A 59 -0.57 25.05 -13.30
N ALA A 60 0.17 24.42 -12.37
CA ALA A 60 -0.38 23.61 -11.30
C ALA A 60 -1.25 24.43 -10.34
N LEU A 61 -0.76 25.58 -9.87
CA LEU A 61 -1.52 26.47 -9.00
C LEU A 61 -2.77 27.02 -9.72
N ALA A 62 -2.64 27.41 -10.99
CA ALA A 62 -3.77 27.85 -11.82
C ALA A 62 -4.83 26.75 -12.00
N ALA A 63 -4.38 25.48 -12.05
CA ALA A 63 -5.25 24.31 -12.08
C ALA A 63 -5.80 23.92 -10.68
N GLY A 64 -5.53 24.70 -9.63
CA GLY A 64 -6.01 24.43 -8.26
C GLY A 64 -5.32 23.25 -7.58
N ALA A 65 -4.16 22.82 -8.07
CA ALA A 65 -3.35 21.81 -7.41
C ALA A 65 -2.63 22.41 -6.19
N ARG A 66 -2.38 21.58 -5.18
CA ARG A 66 -1.52 21.95 -4.05
C ARG A 66 -0.06 21.82 -4.48
N LEU A 67 0.76 22.82 -4.16
CA LEU A 67 2.18 22.86 -4.50
C LEU A 67 3.03 22.53 -3.27
N VAL A 68 3.92 21.54 -3.38
CA VAL A 68 4.89 21.16 -2.35
C VAL A 68 6.29 21.33 -2.93
N ALA A 69 7.14 22.07 -2.23
CA ALA A 69 8.47 22.43 -2.71
C ALA A 69 9.58 21.86 -1.83
N PRO A 70 10.11 20.65 -2.14
CA PRO A 70 11.32 20.14 -1.52
C PRO A 70 12.54 20.90 -2.04
N LEU A 71 13.01 21.87 -1.26
CA LEU A 71 14.12 22.71 -1.68
C LEU A 71 15.46 21.98 -1.45
N PRO A 72 16.36 21.95 -2.45
CA PRO A 72 17.68 21.34 -2.32
C PRO A 72 18.56 22.09 -1.31
N LEU A 73 18.30 23.38 -1.11
CA LEU A 73 19.08 24.28 -0.27
C LEU A 73 18.14 25.20 0.52
N PRO A 74 18.62 25.81 1.62
CA PRO A 74 17.91 26.92 2.25
C PRO A 74 17.54 27.99 1.22
N ARG A 75 16.37 28.59 1.39
CA ARG A 75 15.79 29.55 0.43
C ARG A 75 16.78 30.65 0.06
N GLU A 76 17.48 31.19 1.05
CA GLU A 76 18.43 32.29 0.88
C GLU A 76 19.57 31.91 -0.05
N LEU A 77 20.09 30.68 0.07
CA LEU A 77 21.19 30.17 -0.77
C LEU A 77 20.73 29.68 -2.13
N TYR A 78 19.45 29.35 -2.27
CA TYR A 78 18.91 28.82 -3.51
C TYR A 78 18.59 29.93 -4.52
N VAL A 79 18.03 31.05 -4.04
CA VAL A 79 17.71 32.22 -4.87
C VAL A 79 18.95 32.81 -5.54
N ASP A 80 20.12 32.68 -4.91
CA ASP A 80 21.40 33.16 -5.46
C ASP A 80 21.78 32.46 -6.77
N ASP A 81 21.28 31.26 -7.05
CA ASP A 81 21.53 30.54 -8.30
C ASP A 81 20.74 31.10 -9.49
N PHE A 82 19.76 31.99 -9.27
CA PHE A 82 18.94 32.57 -10.33
C PHE A 82 19.53 33.93 -10.74
N ALA A 83 19.97 34.07 -11.99
CA ALA A 83 20.57 35.32 -12.47
C ALA A 83 19.51 36.39 -12.79
N ASP A 84 18.35 35.99 -13.30
CA ASP A 84 17.28 36.89 -13.73
C ASP A 84 16.39 37.35 -12.54
N PRO A 85 16.25 38.67 -12.29
CA PRO A 85 15.33 39.20 -11.28
C PRO A 85 13.87 38.74 -11.44
N ALA A 86 13.40 38.51 -12.67
CA ALA A 86 12.04 38.03 -12.93
C ALA A 86 11.85 36.58 -12.43
N VAL A 87 12.87 35.73 -12.62
CA VAL A 87 12.89 34.35 -12.11
C VAL A 87 12.91 34.33 -10.58
N ARG A 88 13.65 35.25 -9.95
CA ARG A 88 13.65 35.40 -8.47
C ARG A 88 12.28 35.80 -7.95
N ALA A 89 11.64 36.80 -8.56
CA ALA A 89 10.30 37.24 -8.18
C ALA A 89 9.24 36.13 -8.36
N SER A 90 9.33 35.38 -9.45
CA SER A 90 8.50 34.19 -9.71
C SER A 90 8.70 33.12 -8.63
N PHE A 91 9.95 32.78 -8.32
CA PHE A 91 10.29 31.84 -7.25
C PHE A 91 9.71 32.27 -5.90
N ASP A 92 9.88 33.54 -5.51
CA ASP A 92 9.35 34.05 -4.24
C ASP A 92 7.81 33.99 -4.18
N ALA A 93 7.13 34.28 -5.28
CA ALA A 93 5.67 34.19 -5.38
C ALA A 93 5.18 32.72 -5.32
N LEU A 94 5.92 31.79 -5.90
CA LEU A 94 5.63 30.35 -5.83
C LEU A 94 5.89 29.81 -4.42
N CYS A 95 7.01 30.17 -3.79
CA CYS A 95 7.32 29.79 -2.41
C CYS A 95 6.28 30.30 -1.40
N ALA A 96 5.68 31.46 -1.64
CA ALA A 96 4.61 31.99 -0.78
C ALA A 96 3.30 31.17 -0.85
N GLN A 97 3.11 30.42 -1.93
CA GLN A 97 1.93 29.57 -2.17
C GLN A 97 2.22 28.08 -2.01
N ALA A 98 3.50 27.70 -1.92
CA ALA A 98 3.96 26.34 -1.78
C ALA A 98 4.15 25.96 -0.30
N GLU A 99 3.93 24.70 0.01
CA GLU A 99 4.39 24.11 1.27
C GLU A 99 5.86 23.72 1.13
N ILE A 100 6.73 24.42 1.87
CA ILE A 100 8.17 24.21 1.78
C ILE A 100 8.57 22.99 2.62
N VAL A 101 9.28 22.06 1.98
CA VAL A 101 9.84 20.87 2.61
C VAL A 101 11.37 21.05 2.71
N PRO A 102 11.92 21.32 3.91
CA PRO A 102 13.36 21.44 4.08
C PRO A 102 14.02 20.06 4.06
N LEU A 103 14.93 19.83 3.12
CA LEU A 103 15.66 18.56 3.05
C LEU A 103 16.84 18.52 4.03
N PRO A 104 17.18 17.34 4.60
CA PRO A 104 18.28 17.21 5.55
C PRO A 104 19.64 17.58 4.93
N LEU A 105 20.28 18.59 5.51
CA LEU A 105 21.65 18.96 5.18
C LEU A 105 22.65 17.90 5.68
N PRO A 106 23.81 17.72 5.03
CA PRO A 106 24.80 16.73 5.44
C PRO A 106 25.53 17.22 6.71
N LEU A 107 25.04 16.78 7.88
CA LEU A 107 25.57 17.00 9.24
C LEU A 107 25.62 18.46 9.73
N PRO A 108 25.39 18.72 11.03
CA PRO A 108 25.44 20.07 11.59
C PRO A 108 26.88 20.45 11.92
N LYS A 109 27.59 21.07 10.99
CA LYS A 109 28.73 21.95 11.28
C LYS A 109 28.62 23.18 10.39
N ALA A 110 28.99 24.35 10.92
CA ALA A 110 29.08 25.61 10.17
C ALA A 110 29.89 25.48 8.85
N GLN A 111 30.78 24.49 8.77
CA GLN A 111 31.50 24.08 7.55
C GLN A 111 30.57 23.67 6.39
N SER A 112 29.45 22.99 6.65
CA SER A 112 28.55 22.51 5.61
C SER A 112 27.85 23.65 4.84
N LEU A 113 27.54 24.79 5.49
CA LEU A 113 26.90 25.91 4.79
C LEU A 113 27.91 26.66 3.92
N LEU A 114 29.17 26.75 4.35
CA LEU A 114 30.27 27.33 3.58
C LEU A 114 30.59 26.48 2.34
N ASP A 115 30.67 25.15 2.48
CA ASP A 115 30.92 24.22 1.37
C ASP A 115 29.76 24.18 0.36
N LEU A 116 28.53 24.46 0.81
CA LEU A 116 27.34 24.56 -0.05
C LEU A 116 27.25 25.93 -0.76
N GLY A 117 27.88 26.98 -0.23
CA GLY A 117 27.88 28.32 -0.83
C GLY A 117 28.67 28.44 -2.13
N THR A 118 29.52 27.45 -2.46
CA THR A 118 30.30 27.40 -3.70
C THR A 118 29.87 26.24 -4.60
N PRO A 119 29.87 26.39 -5.95
CA PRO A 119 29.62 25.28 -6.86
C PRO A 119 30.59 24.10 -6.61
N GLY A 120 30.06 22.89 -6.46
CA GLY A 120 30.87 21.70 -6.20
C GLY A 120 30.03 20.46 -5.83
N LEU A 121 30.71 19.33 -5.66
CA LEU A 121 30.09 18.01 -5.43
C LEU A 121 29.12 17.96 -4.25
N ALA A 122 29.35 18.74 -3.19
CA ALA A 122 28.46 18.80 -2.03
C ALA A 122 27.10 19.44 -2.39
N ARG A 123 27.12 20.51 -3.20
CA ARG A 123 25.92 21.20 -3.70
C ARG A 123 25.19 20.33 -4.74
N ASP A 124 25.92 19.71 -5.68
CA ASP A 124 25.36 18.77 -6.66
C ASP A 124 24.66 17.58 -6.00
N ARG A 125 25.20 17.07 -4.88
CA ARG A 125 24.55 16.03 -4.08
C ARG A 125 23.24 16.48 -3.46
N GLN A 126 23.11 17.75 -3.07
CA GLN A 126 21.85 18.28 -2.54
C GLN A 126 20.79 18.41 -3.63
N TYR A 127 21.17 18.86 -4.82
CA TYR A 127 20.30 18.82 -6.00
C TYR A 127 19.85 17.40 -6.34
N ALA A 128 20.79 16.44 -6.34
CA ALA A 128 20.46 15.04 -6.57
C ALA A 128 19.51 14.49 -5.50
N LYS A 129 19.70 14.83 -4.21
CA LYS A 129 18.79 14.44 -3.12
C LYS A 129 17.38 15.01 -3.33
N ALA A 130 17.25 16.26 -3.74
CA ALA A 130 15.94 16.84 -4.02
C ALA A 130 15.24 16.14 -5.18
N GLY A 131 15.96 15.87 -6.28
CA GLY A 131 15.42 15.12 -7.41
C GLY A 131 15.03 13.69 -7.04
N VAL A 132 15.84 12.99 -6.24
CA VAL A 132 15.51 11.66 -5.71
C VAL A 132 14.27 11.73 -4.83
N TYR A 133 14.20 12.68 -3.91
CA TYR A 133 13.04 12.88 -3.05
C TYR A 133 11.75 13.06 -3.87
N ILE A 134 11.77 13.92 -4.90
CA ILE A 134 10.62 14.12 -5.81
C ILE A 134 10.25 12.80 -6.52
N ALA A 135 11.23 12.14 -7.14
CA ALA A 135 11.02 10.92 -7.90
C ALA A 135 10.51 9.74 -7.05
N SER A 136 10.89 9.66 -5.78
CA SER A 136 10.47 8.62 -4.84
C SER A 136 9.08 8.86 -4.25
N HIS A 137 8.63 10.11 -4.18
CA HIS A 137 7.34 10.47 -3.58
C HIS A 137 6.22 10.68 -4.60
N CYS A 138 6.54 10.80 -5.89
CA CYS A 138 5.53 10.97 -6.92
C CYS A 138 4.88 9.65 -7.35
N HIS A 139 3.63 9.73 -7.80
CA HIS A 139 2.93 8.66 -8.52
C HIS A 139 3.16 8.78 -10.02
N VAL A 140 3.32 10.01 -10.51
CA VAL A 140 3.66 10.31 -11.90
C VAL A 140 4.81 11.30 -11.90
N LEU A 141 5.92 10.98 -12.56
CA LEU A 141 6.97 11.96 -12.82
C LEU A 141 6.68 12.67 -14.15
N LEU A 142 6.47 13.98 -14.10
CA LEU A 142 6.41 14.86 -15.26
C LEU A 142 7.84 15.32 -15.59
N ALA A 143 8.36 14.88 -16.73
CA ALA A 143 9.66 15.28 -17.22
C ALA A 143 9.53 16.16 -18.46
N ILE A 144 10.13 17.36 -18.41
CA ILE A 144 10.33 18.21 -19.59
C ILE A 144 11.82 18.10 -19.96
N TRP A 145 12.11 17.25 -20.94
CA TRP A 145 13.46 16.73 -21.17
C TRP A 145 13.71 16.48 -22.67
N ASP A 146 14.97 16.55 -23.09
CA ASP A 146 15.41 16.36 -24.47
C ASP A 146 15.63 14.88 -24.85
N GLY A 147 15.48 13.96 -23.90
CA GLY A 147 15.74 12.54 -24.13
C GLY A 147 17.22 12.12 -24.10
N LYS A 148 18.16 13.06 -23.88
CA LYS A 148 19.60 12.79 -23.89
C LYS A 148 20.15 12.41 -22.52
N GLU A 149 21.03 11.40 -22.44
CA GLU A 149 21.74 11.08 -21.21
C GLU A 149 22.69 12.22 -20.78
N SER A 150 22.93 12.35 -19.48
CA SER A 150 23.87 13.31 -18.92
C SER A 150 24.73 12.66 -17.85
N GLY A 151 26.03 12.99 -17.84
CA GLY A 151 26.97 12.59 -16.79
C GLY A 151 26.98 13.51 -15.57
N ARG A 152 26.14 14.56 -15.54
CA ARG A 152 26.08 15.51 -14.42
C ARG A 152 25.23 14.95 -13.28
N LEU A 153 25.78 14.98 -12.07
CA LEU A 153 25.08 14.56 -10.86
C LEU A 153 23.88 15.50 -10.60
N GLY A 154 22.69 14.94 -10.38
CA GLY A 154 21.47 15.70 -10.07
C GLY A 154 20.78 16.36 -11.26
N GLY A 155 21.19 16.06 -12.51
CA GLY A 155 20.50 16.53 -13.71
C GLY A 155 19.21 15.77 -14.03
N THR A 156 18.33 16.37 -14.82
CA THR A 156 17.02 15.83 -15.27
C THR A 156 17.12 14.39 -15.79
N ALA A 157 18.09 14.12 -16.67
CA ALA A 157 18.31 12.78 -17.22
C ALA A 157 18.63 11.72 -16.16
N GLN A 158 19.37 12.09 -15.11
CA GLN A 158 19.71 11.17 -14.03
C GLN A 158 18.50 10.92 -13.11
N ILE A 159 17.66 11.94 -12.86
CA ILE A 159 16.42 11.78 -12.10
C ILE A 159 15.43 10.90 -12.86
N VAL A 160 15.27 11.11 -14.17
CA VAL A 160 14.44 10.25 -15.03
C VAL A 160 14.95 8.81 -15.01
N LYS A 161 16.27 8.60 -15.17
CA LYS A 161 16.89 7.27 -15.10
C LYS A 161 16.68 6.63 -13.73
N TYR A 162 16.82 7.39 -12.65
CA TYR A 162 16.58 6.92 -11.30
C TYR A 162 15.10 6.52 -11.09
N HIS A 163 14.16 7.35 -11.52
CA HIS A 163 12.73 7.05 -11.39
C HIS A 163 12.34 5.78 -12.14
N LEU A 164 12.90 5.57 -13.34
CA LEU A 164 12.59 4.38 -14.14
C LEU A 164 13.34 3.13 -13.64
N SER A 165 14.66 3.22 -13.39
CA SER A 165 15.50 2.04 -13.12
C SER A 165 15.80 1.78 -11.64
N GLY A 166 15.46 2.71 -10.74
CA GLY A 166 15.85 2.68 -9.33
C GLY A 166 17.35 2.93 -9.08
N SER A 167 18.16 3.12 -10.13
CA SER A 167 19.62 3.27 -10.02
C SER A 167 20.05 4.73 -10.10
N MET A 168 20.89 5.17 -9.15
CA MET A 168 21.52 6.49 -9.18
C MET A 168 23.03 6.41 -8.89
N PRO A 169 23.88 6.47 -9.94
CA PRO A 169 25.33 6.44 -9.77
C PRO A 169 25.83 7.58 -8.88
N GLY A 170 26.60 7.25 -7.84
CA GLY A 170 27.31 8.21 -6.98
C GLY A 170 26.57 8.71 -5.75
N LEU A 171 25.27 8.36 -5.59
CA LEU A 171 24.47 8.68 -4.41
C LEU A 171 23.93 7.43 -3.70
N ILE A 172 23.52 6.40 -4.46
CA ILE A 172 22.98 5.14 -3.94
C ILE A 172 24.00 4.01 -4.21
N ASP A 173 24.33 3.22 -3.18
CA ASP A 173 25.43 2.25 -3.21
C ASP A 173 25.12 0.99 -4.04
N ARG A 174 26.15 0.48 -4.76
CA ARG A 174 26.10 -0.54 -5.83
C ARG A 174 25.49 -1.91 -5.44
N ARG A 175 25.28 -2.19 -4.15
CA ARG A 175 24.70 -3.46 -3.67
C ARG A 175 23.17 -3.52 -3.75
N ARG A 176 22.48 -2.39 -3.91
CA ARG A 176 21.01 -2.33 -4.08
C ARG A 176 20.57 -2.26 -5.55
N ASP A 177 21.48 -1.82 -6.44
CA ASP A 177 21.27 -1.72 -7.90
C ASP A 177 20.82 -3.05 -8.54
N THR A 178 21.31 -4.20 -8.07
CA THR A 178 20.97 -5.50 -8.66
C THR A 178 19.59 -6.03 -8.28
N ARG A 179 18.96 -5.50 -7.23
CA ARG A 179 17.64 -5.97 -6.75
C ARG A 179 16.48 -5.28 -7.43
N HIS A 180 16.57 -3.97 -7.69
CA HIS A 180 15.57 -3.24 -8.48
C HIS A 180 15.52 -3.71 -9.94
N VAL A 181 16.68 -4.04 -10.53
CA VAL A 181 16.77 -4.57 -11.92
C VAL A 181 16.09 -5.94 -12.09
N LEU A 182 15.96 -6.73 -11.01
CA LEU A 182 15.30 -8.04 -11.03
C LEU A 182 13.82 -7.98 -10.62
N GLY A 183 13.33 -6.81 -10.16
CA GLY A 183 12.01 -6.63 -9.55
C GLY A 183 10.86 -6.34 -10.52
N GLY A 184 11.11 -6.18 -11.82
CA GLY A 184 10.12 -5.69 -12.79
C GLY A 184 9.88 -4.19 -12.64
N GLY A 185 10.11 -3.42 -13.70
CA GLY A 185 10.02 -1.96 -13.75
C GLY A 185 8.58 -1.43 -13.84
N ASP A 186 7.66 -2.08 -13.15
CA ASP A 186 6.22 -2.04 -13.42
C ASP A 186 5.45 -0.91 -12.70
N GLU A 187 6.14 -0.05 -11.95
CA GLU A 187 5.51 0.90 -11.03
C GLU A 187 5.92 2.36 -11.20
N SER A 188 6.91 2.64 -12.05
CA SER A 188 7.34 3.99 -12.38
C SER A 188 6.59 4.48 -13.62
N LEU A 189 5.89 5.61 -13.47
CA LEU A 189 5.13 6.22 -14.55
C LEU A 189 5.67 7.61 -14.85
N LEU A 190 6.25 7.74 -16.03
CA LEU A 190 6.80 8.98 -16.55
C LEU A 190 5.86 9.57 -17.60
N TYR A 191 5.47 10.83 -17.43
CA TYR A 191 4.91 11.64 -18.50
C TYR A 191 6.02 12.53 -19.06
N HIS A 192 6.46 12.24 -20.28
CA HIS A 192 7.59 12.88 -20.91
C HIS A 192 7.10 13.88 -21.95
N ILE A 193 7.32 15.17 -21.70
CA ILE A 193 7.19 16.24 -22.68
C ILE A 193 8.57 16.49 -23.27
N ILE A 194 8.73 16.23 -24.56
CA ILE A 194 10.00 16.39 -25.24
C ILE A 194 10.23 17.88 -25.51
N CYS A 195 11.38 18.41 -25.10
CA CYS A 195 11.80 19.77 -25.40
C CYS A 195 13.18 19.81 -26.03
N SER A 196 13.46 20.86 -26.79
CA SER A 196 14.81 21.19 -27.22
C SER A 196 15.55 21.94 -26.10
N ARG A 197 16.84 22.21 -26.29
CA ARG A 197 17.66 23.07 -25.41
C ARG A 197 18.23 24.24 -26.17
N ASP A 198 18.35 25.38 -25.52
CA ASP A 198 19.10 26.51 -26.08
C ASP A 198 20.61 26.18 -26.14
N GLY A 199 21.14 25.95 -27.34
CA GLY A 199 22.56 25.68 -27.58
C GLY A 199 22.89 24.91 -28.88
N LEU A 200 24.19 24.73 -29.14
CA LEU A 200 24.74 24.10 -30.37
C LEU A 200 24.35 22.63 -30.59
N ASP A 201 23.93 21.92 -29.53
CA ASP A 201 23.41 20.54 -29.58
C ASP A 201 22.01 20.46 -28.92
N GLY A 202 21.17 21.43 -29.27
CA GLY A 202 19.87 21.66 -28.67
C GLY A 202 18.75 20.71 -29.11
N ALA A 203 18.92 20.01 -30.23
CA ALA A 203 17.91 19.11 -30.75
C ALA A 203 17.68 17.91 -29.80
N PRO A 204 16.44 17.38 -29.68
CA PRO A 204 16.16 16.18 -28.89
C PRO A 204 16.94 14.94 -29.35
N ALA A 205 16.94 13.91 -28.53
CA ALA A 205 17.51 12.61 -28.86
C ALA A 205 16.87 12.00 -30.12
N ALA A 206 17.65 11.19 -30.85
CA ALA A 206 17.21 10.60 -32.11
C ALA A 206 15.88 9.84 -31.98
N GLY A 207 14.94 10.11 -32.88
CA GLY A 207 13.61 9.50 -32.89
C GLY A 207 12.56 10.23 -32.02
N LEU A 208 12.94 11.31 -31.34
CA LEU A 208 12.02 12.16 -30.59
C LEU A 208 11.80 13.49 -31.32
N LEU A 209 10.56 13.97 -31.30
CA LEU A 209 10.19 15.26 -31.87
C LEU A 209 9.94 16.28 -30.76
N PRO A 210 10.39 17.54 -30.91
CA PRO A 210 10.03 18.61 -29.98
C PRO A 210 8.51 18.69 -29.78
N LEU A 211 8.07 18.99 -28.55
CA LEU A 211 6.67 19.15 -28.15
C LEU A 211 5.80 17.88 -28.23
N GLN A 212 6.39 16.74 -28.56
CA GLN A 212 5.76 15.45 -28.42
C GLN A 212 5.59 15.13 -26.93
N ALA A 213 4.45 14.55 -26.54
CA ALA A 213 4.17 14.16 -25.16
C ALA A 213 3.81 12.67 -25.12
N LEU A 214 4.47 11.91 -24.24
CA LEU A 214 4.38 10.46 -24.21
C LEU A 214 4.40 9.91 -22.78
N TRP A 215 3.68 8.81 -22.56
CA TRP A 215 3.79 8.01 -21.36
C TRP A 215 4.90 6.97 -21.50
N ARG A 216 5.72 6.78 -20.45
CA ARG A 216 6.78 5.77 -20.40
C ARG A 216 6.77 5.05 -19.05
N THR A 217 7.05 3.75 -19.07
CA THR A 217 7.36 2.94 -17.90
C THR A 217 8.74 2.31 -18.10
N ALA A 218 9.29 1.66 -17.08
CA ALA A 218 10.63 1.10 -17.20
C ALA A 218 10.69 -0.19 -18.04
N ASP A 219 9.61 -0.96 -18.09
CA ASP A 219 9.56 -2.24 -18.82
C ASP A 219 9.08 -2.09 -20.29
N THR A 220 8.33 -1.05 -20.63
CA THR A 220 7.95 -0.80 -22.04
C THR A 220 8.97 0.08 -22.74
N ALA A 221 9.71 -0.50 -23.69
CA ALA A 221 10.55 0.25 -24.63
C ALA A 221 9.73 1.22 -25.52
N SER A 222 8.42 0.98 -25.66
CA SER A 222 7.51 1.81 -26.45
C SER A 222 6.85 2.88 -25.60
N ALA A 223 6.95 4.11 -26.04
CA ALA A 223 6.19 5.21 -25.48
C ALA A 223 4.70 5.06 -25.87
N ALA A 224 3.78 5.40 -24.97
CA ALA A 224 2.34 5.31 -25.21
C ALA A 224 1.69 6.70 -25.27
N ASP A 225 0.75 6.89 -26.20
CA ASP A 225 0.02 8.16 -26.34
C ASP A 225 -1.06 8.34 -25.24
N SER A 226 -1.41 7.26 -24.54
CA SER A 226 -2.41 7.25 -23.48
C SER A 226 -1.89 6.60 -22.20
N LEU A 227 -2.46 6.99 -21.05
CA LEU A 227 -2.18 6.38 -19.76
C LEU A 227 -2.31 4.84 -19.84
N PRO A 228 -1.25 4.07 -19.50
CA PRO A 228 -1.30 2.62 -19.55
C PRO A 228 -2.42 2.03 -18.68
N ALA A 229 -2.99 0.91 -19.13
CA ALA A 229 -4.19 0.33 -18.51
C ALA A 229 -3.99 -0.06 -17.04
N ASP A 230 -2.82 -0.61 -16.68
CA ASP A 230 -2.55 -1.05 -15.31
C ASP A 230 -2.48 0.12 -14.33
N PHE A 231 -1.89 1.25 -14.74
CA PHE A 231 -1.88 2.49 -13.95
C PHE A 231 -3.27 3.11 -13.85
N ARG A 232 -4.11 2.99 -14.88
CA ARG A 232 -5.52 3.39 -14.80
C ARG A 232 -6.28 2.57 -13.74
N VAL A 233 -6.05 1.26 -13.68
CA VAL A 233 -6.62 0.40 -12.63
C VAL A 233 -6.08 0.80 -11.25
N MET A 234 -4.78 1.09 -11.15
CA MET A 234 -4.14 1.54 -9.91
C MET A 234 -4.78 2.84 -9.38
N PHE A 235 -4.93 3.87 -10.21
CA PHE A 235 -5.57 5.13 -9.80
C PHE A 235 -7.07 4.95 -9.52
N ALA A 236 -7.76 4.09 -10.27
CA ALA A 236 -9.15 3.76 -9.98
C ALA A 236 -9.33 3.08 -8.60
N ARG A 237 -8.33 2.34 -8.11
CA ARG A 237 -8.34 1.77 -6.75
C ARG A 237 -8.15 2.85 -5.68
N MET A 238 -7.30 3.84 -5.92
CA MET A 238 -7.16 5.00 -5.03
C MET A 238 -8.47 5.79 -4.95
N VAL A 239 -9.13 6.02 -6.09
CA VAL A 239 -10.47 6.61 -6.16
C VAL A 239 -11.48 5.78 -5.37
N GLU A 240 -11.50 4.45 -5.57
CA GLU A 240 -12.38 3.55 -4.83
C GLU A 240 -12.15 3.65 -3.31
N PHE A 241 -10.90 3.77 -2.85
CA PHE A 241 -10.58 3.97 -1.45
C PHE A 241 -11.11 5.32 -0.91
N ASN A 242 -10.87 6.43 -1.62
CA ASN A 242 -11.38 7.74 -1.21
C ASN A 242 -12.91 7.74 -1.11
N ARG A 243 -13.59 7.16 -2.09
CA ARG A 243 -15.06 7.06 -2.10
C ARG A 243 -15.63 6.25 -0.93
N GLU A 244 -14.97 5.14 -0.56
CA GLU A 244 -15.43 4.34 0.58
C GLU A 244 -15.12 5.04 1.91
N CYS A 245 -14.01 5.77 2.02
CA CYS A 245 -13.74 6.64 3.17
C CYS A 245 -14.83 7.71 3.32
N ASP A 246 -15.20 8.39 2.24
CA ASP A 246 -16.24 9.43 2.27
C ASP A 246 -17.62 8.83 2.59
N LYS A 247 -17.92 7.66 2.01
CA LYS A 247 -19.19 6.97 2.23
C LYS A 247 -19.40 6.53 3.69
N TYR A 248 -18.34 6.15 4.38
CA TYR A 248 -18.41 5.69 5.78
C TYR A 248 -17.74 6.67 6.75
N ALA A 249 -17.67 7.96 6.39
CA ALA A 249 -16.95 8.96 7.17
C ALA A 249 -17.46 9.04 8.61
N ASP A 250 -18.78 9.08 8.80
CA ASP A 250 -19.42 9.17 10.11
C ASP A 250 -19.11 7.95 10.99
N GLU A 251 -19.15 6.72 10.42
CA GLU A 251 -18.85 5.51 11.20
C GLU A 251 -17.35 5.35 11.49
N ILE A 252 -16.48 5.84 10.60
CA ILE A 252 -15.05 5.88 10.82
C ILE A 252 -14.73 6.86 11.96
N GLU A 253 -15.31 8.06 11.94
CA GLU A 253 -15.10 9.07 12.97
C GLU A 253 -15.65 8.61 14.33
N ALA A 254 -16.84 7.99 14.36
CA ALA A 254 -17.42 7.45 15.59
C ALA A 254 -16.62 6.28 16.19
N ALA A 255 -15.90 5.52 15.36
CA ALA A 255 -15.07 4.39 15.80
C ALA A 255 -13.63 4.80 16.14
N ALA A 256 -13.21 6.02 15.79
CA ALA A 256 -11.87 6.50 16.08
C ALA A 256 -11.67 6.57 17.61
N PRO A 257 -10.55 6.05 18.15
CA PRO A 257 -10.25 6.21 19.56
C PRO A 257 -10.18 7.70 19.91
N ALA A 258 -10.62 8.06 21.13
CA ALA A 258 -10.44 9.42 21.64
C ALA A 258 -8.95 9.79 21.48
N GLN A 259 -8.66 10.83 20.69
CA GLN A 259 -7.31 11.18 20.27
C GLN A 259 -6.35 11.14 21.47
N PRO A 260 -5.23 10.41 21.42
CA PRO A 260 -4.22 10.53 22.45
C PRO A 260 -3.79 11.99 22.51
N ALA A 261 -3.92 12.59 23.70
CA ALA A 261 -3.69 13.99 23.97
C ALA A 261 -2.18 14.34 23.94
N ALA A 262 -1.48 14.10 22.82
CA ALA A 262 -0.09 14.53 22.60
C ALA A 262 0.45 14.27 21.17
N GLY A 263 -0.39 14.08 20.14
CA GLY A 263 0.10 14.01 18.75
C GLY A 263 0.43 15.40 18.22
N THR A 264 1.61 15.61 17.61
CA THR A 264 1.85 16.80 16.78
C THR A 264 0.86 16.78 15.60
N ARG A 265 0.49 17.95 15.06
CA ARG A 265 -0.43 18.02 13.88
C ARG A 265 0.03 17.12 12.72
N ASP A 266 1.33 16.82 12.66
CA ASP A 266 1.99 16.09 11.59
C ASP A 266 1.68 14.58 11.60
N THR A 267 1.44 13.94 12.76
CA THR A 267 1.05 12.51 12.77
C THR A 267 -0.44 12.30 12.48
N ALA A 268 -1.26 13.33 12.66
CA ALA A 268 -2.72 13.25 12.56
C ALA A 268 -3.23 12.90 11.15
N ALA A 269 -2.47 13.19 10.08
CA ALA A 269 -2.86 12.81 8.72
C ALA A 269 -2.70 11.30 8.47
N ILE A 270 -1.52 10.75 8.79
CA ILE A 270 -1.24 9.31 8.68
C ILE A 270 -2.16 8.52 9.61
N ASP A 271 -2.35 8.99 10.86
CA ASP A 271 -3.20 8.32 11.84
C ASP A 271 -4.67 8.28 11.37
N ARG A 272 -5.19 9.38 10.78
CA ARG A 272 -6.54 9.39 10.18
C ARG A 272 -6.66 8.40 9.01
N LEU A 273 -5.68 8.36 8.12
CA LEU A 273 -5.68 7.39 7.01
C LEU A 273 -5.59 5.95 7.51
N PHE A 274 -4.76 5.70 8.54
CA PHE A 274 -4.66 4.40 9.20
C PHE A 274 -6.00 3.98 9.78
N HIS A 275 -6.65 4.84 10.57
CA HIS A 275 -7.95 4.53 11.18
C HIS A 275 -9.04 4.25 10.14
N ALA A 276 -9.09 5.04 9.05
CA ALA A 276 -10.01 4.79 7.95
C ALA A 276 -9.74 3.43 7.28
N ALA A 277 -8.47 3.13 6.97
CA ALA A 277 -8.08 1.86 6.36
C ALA A 277 -8.37 0.65 7.27
N ASP A 278 -8.06 0.74 8.57
CA ASP A 278 -8.30 -0.33 9.55
C ASP A 278 -9.79 -0.59 9.74
N TRP A 279 -10.60 0.47 9.86
CA TRP A 279 -12.05 0.34 9.96
C TRP A 279 -12.65 -0.32 8.71
N LEU A 280 -12.26 0.13 7.51
CA LEU A 280 -12.71 -0.46 6.25
C LEU A 280 -12.29 -1.93 6.13
N ALA A 281 -11.06 -2.26 6.52
CA ALA A 281 -10.56 -3.63 6.56
C ALA A 281 -11.45 -4.51 7.45
N MET A 282 -11.75 -4.07 8.67
CA MET A 282 -12.62 -4.79 9.60
C MET A 282 -14.07 -4.88 9.10
N HIS A 283 -14.58 -3.83 8.48
CA HIS A 283 -15.92 -3.80 7.88
C HIS A 283 -16.07 -4.86 6.78
N PHE A 284 -15.16 -4.88 5.81
CA PHE A 284 -15.21 -5.86 4.73
C PHE A 284 -14.84 -7.27 5.19
N GLN A 285 -13.95 -7.42 6.19
CA GLN A 285 -13.66 -8.72 6.81
C GLN A 285 -14.94 -9.37 7.36
N ARG A 286 -15.75 -8.61 8.10
CA ARG A 286 -17.03 -9.11 8.65
C ARG A 286 -17.98 -9.56 7.54
N ARG A 287 -18.08 -8.82 6.43
CA ARG A 287 -18.90 -9.20 5.28
C ARG A 287 -18.41 -10.45 4.58
N VAL A 288 -17.09 -10.60 4.39
CA VAL A 288 -16.49 -11.81 3.80
C VAL A 288 -16.76 -13.02 4.69
N LEU A 289 -16.53 -12.91 5.99
CA LEU A 289 -16.77 -13.99 6.95
C LEU A 289 -18.26 -14.34 7.05
N LEU A 290 -19.16 -13.35 6.98
CA LEU A 290 -20.60 -13.57 6.95
C LEU A 290 -21.04 -14.28 5.67
N ALA A 291 -20.61 -13.80 4.50
CA ALA A 291 -20.91 -14.42 3.21
C ALA A 291 -20.43 -15.87 3.19
N MET A 292 -19.20 -16.11 3.65
CA MET A 292 -18.66 -17.45 3.78
C MET A 292 -19.47 -18.31 4.76
N ARG A 293 -19.81 -17.81 5.95
CA ARG A 293 -20.65 -18.54 6.92
C ARG A 293 -22.00 -18.90 6.31
N LEU A 294 -22.65 -17.98 5.59
CA LEU A 294 -23.91 -18.21 4.91
C LEU A 294 -23.77 -19.28 3.83
N THR A 295 -22.79 -19.18 2.93
CA THR A 295 -22.57 -20.17 1.87
C THR A 295 -22.35 -21.58 2.42
N TYR A 296 -21.50 -21.73 3.43
CA TYR A 296 -21.24 -23.05 4.02
C TYR A 296 -22.43 -23.59 4.83
N THR A 297 -23.21 -22.71 5.49
CA THR A 297 -24.44 -23.11 6.18
C THR A 297 -25.51 -23.57 5.18
N LEU A 298 -25.66 -22.84 4.07
CA LEU A 298 -26.56 -23.24 2.98
C LEU A 298 -26.12 -24.55 2.34
N ALA A 299 -24.82 -24.77 2.15
CA ALA A 299 -24.28 -26.04 1.65
C ALA A 299 -24.58 -27.21 2.61
N ALA A 300 -24.46 -27.01 3.93
CA ALA A 300 -24.83 -28.03 4.91
C ALA A 300 -26.33 -28.36 4.85
N LEU A 301 -27.18 -27.33 4.87
CA LEU A 301 -28.64 -27.48 4.78
C LEU A 301 -29.05 -28.16 3.48
N MET A 302 -28.37 -27.84 2.38
CA MET A 302 -28.59 -28.46 1.07
C MET A 302 -28.26 -29.96 1.09
N GLY A 303 -27.11 -30.35 1.66
CA GLY A 303 -26.75 -31.76 1.83
C GLY A 303 -27.71 -32.52 2.77
N ILE A 304 -28.15 -31.86 3.84
CA ILE A 304 -29.14 -32.43 4.77
C ILE A 304 -30.48 -32.62 4.04
N ALA A 305 -30.99 -31.60 3.36
CA ALA A 305 -32.24 -31.66 2.61
C ALA A 305 -32.23 -32.78 1.55
N PHE A 306 -31.10 -32.94 0.84
CA PHE A 306 -30.91 -34.03 -0.12
C PHE A 306 -30.94 -35.41 0.56
N THR A 307 -30.31 -35.53 1.73
CA THR A 307 -30.31 -36.78 2.52
C THR A 307 -31.72 -37.18 2.95
N PHE A 308 -32.51 -36.22 3.44
CA PHE A 308 -33.91 -36.44 3.80
C PHE A 308 -34.76 -36.78 2.58
N TYR A 309 -34.57 -36.11 1.44
CA TYR A 309 -35.26 -36.42 0.19
C TYR A 309 -34.99 -37.86 -0.27
N ALA A 310 -33.74 -38.32 -0.17
CA ALA A 310 -33.35 -39.67 -0.60
C ALA A 310 -33.94 -40.79 0.27
N HIS A 311 -34.20 -40.53 1.56
CA HIS A 311 -34.63 -41.55 2.53
C HIS A 311 -36.10 -41.40 2.97
N MET A 312 -36.75 -40.27 2.67
CA MET A 312 -38.17 -40.01 2.97
C MET A 312 -38.97 -39.70 1.69
N PRO A 313 -39.39 -40.72 0.93
CA PRO A 313 -40.01 -40.56 -0.39
C PRO A 313 -41.36 -39.84 -0.38
N ALA A 314 -41.99 -39.65 0.79
CA ALA A 314 -43.25 -38.91 0.92
C ALA A 314 -43.09 -37.39 0.88
N GLN A 315 -41.86 -36.85 0.92
CA GLN A 315 -41.59 -35.42 1.10
C GLN A 315 -41.02 -34.77 -0.17
N ASN A 316 -41.76 -34.82 -1.27
CA ASN A 316 -41.33 -34.25 -2.56
C ASN A 316 -41.00 -32.75 -2.51
N PHE A 317 -41.48 -32.00 -1.51
CA PHE A 317 -41.15 -30.58 -1.37
C PHE A 317 -39.66 -30.31 -1.09
N LEU A 318 -38.92 -31.30 -0.58
CA LEU A 318 -37.51 -31.17 -0.24
C LEU A 318 -36.61 -30.88 -1.45
N ILE A 319 -37.00 -31.30 -2.66
CA ILE A 319 -36.25 -30.95 -3.88
C ILE A 319 -36.36 -29.46 -4.19
N TYR A 320 -37.54 -28.84 -3.96
CA TYR A 320 -37.71 -27.40 -4.13
C TYR A 320 -36.95 -26.62 -3.07
N LEU A 321 -36.91 -27.13 -1.83
CA LEU A 321 -36.06 -26.56 -0.77
C LEU A 321 -34.58 -26.64 -1.15
N PHE A 322 -34.11 -27.77 -1.67
CA PHE A 322 -32.74 -27.92 -2.18
C PHE A 322 -32.42 -26.88 -3.26
N LEU A 323 -33.28 -26.74 -4.27
CA LEU A 323 -33.10 -25.77 -5.35
C LEU A 323 -33.09 -24.32 -4.84
N PHE A 324 -33.97 -24.00 -3.87
CA PHE A 324 -34.00 -22.68 -3.25
C PHE A 324 -32.70 -22.37 -2.47
N LEU A 325 -32.19 -23.34 -1.69
CA LEU A 325 -30.92 -23.20 -0.95
C LEU A 325 -29.74 -23.04 -1.91
N PHE A 326 -29.73 -23.79 -3.03
CA PHE A 326 -28.71 -23.67 -4.07
C PHE A 326 -28.73 -22.29 -4.73
N ALA A 327 -29.91 -21.81 -5.16
CA ALA A 327 -30.07 -20.49 -5.75
C ALA A 327 -29.65 -19.37 -4.78
N SER A 328 -30.03 -19.49 -3.50
CA SER A 328 -29.63 -18.55 -2.44
C SER A 328 -28.12 -18.53 -2.23
N GLY A 329 -27.47 -19.71 -2.22
CA GLY A 329 -26.02 -19.83 -2.10
C GLY A 329 -25.29 -19.18 -3.28
N GLY A 330 -25.79 -19.44 -4.51
CA GLY A 330 -25.29 -18.81 -5.72
C GLY A 330 -25.45 -17.29 -5.71
N ALA A 331 -26.59 -16.78 -5.26
CA ALA A 331 -26.84 -15.34 -5.14
C ALA A 331 -25.87 -14.66 -4.15
N VAL A 332 -25.63 -15.27 -2.98
CA VAL A 332 -24.65 -14.76 -2.00
C VAL A 332 -23.23 -14.74 -2.59
N ALA A 333 -22.82 -15.80 -3.29
CA ALA A 333 -21.51 -15.89 -3.93
C ALA A 333 -21.35 -14.84 -5.05
N ALA A 334 -22.36 -14.68 -5.89
CA ALA A 334 -22.38 -13.68 -6.96
C ALA A 334 -22.31 -12.26 -6.41
N LEU A 335 -23.08 -11.97 -5.35
CA LEU A 335 -23.05 -10.67 -4.67
C LEU A 335 -21.68 -10.36 -4.07
N ALA A 336 -21.07 -11.34 -3.39
CA ALA A 336 -19.75 -11.19 -2.78
C ALA A 336 -18.65 -10.96 -3.83
N ARG A 337 -18.72 -11.65 -4.99
CA ARG A 337 -17.82 -11.46 -6.13
C ARG A 337 -18.02 -10.10 -6.78
N TYR A 338 -19.25 -9.74 -7.10
CA TYR A 338 -19.59 -8.47 -7.75
C TYR A 338 -19.15 -7.26 -6.90
N ARG A 339 -19.33 -7.33 -5.58
CA ARG A 339 -18.90 -6.25 -4.67
C ARG A 339 -17.42 -6.30 -4.29
N GLY A 340 -16.69 -7.34 -4.69
CA GLY A 340 -15.26 -7.47 -4.45
C GLY A 340 -14.85 -7.44 -2.97
N TRP A 341 -15.72 -7.89 -2.05
CA TRP A 341 -15.49 -7.74 -0.60
C TRP A 341 -14.18 -8.38 -0.13
N HIS A 342 -13.79 -9.51 -0.71
CA HIS A 342 -12.56 -10.19 -0.35
C HIS A 342 -11.31 -9.38 -0.73
N ARG A 343 -11.28 -8.85 -1.97
CA ARG A 343 -10.21 -7.95 -2.42
C ARG A 343 -10.11 -6.73 -1.51
N LYS A 344 -11.24 -6.04 -1.28
CA LYS A 344 -11.30 -4.85 -0.40
C LYS A 344 -10.77 -5.14 1.00
N TYR A 345 -11.18 -6.26 1.59
CA TYR A 345 -10.67 -6.70 2.89
C TYR A 345 -9.14 -6.85 2.90
N LEU A 346 -8.58 -7.58 1.92
CA LEU A 346 -7.14 -7.82 1.87
C LEU A 346 -6.36 -6.54 1.63
N ASP A 347 -6.80 -5.70 0.68
CA ASP A 347 -6.06 -4.51 0.30
C ASP A 347 -6.10 -3.44 1.40
N TYR A 348 -7.26 -3.20 2.02
CA TYR A 348 -7.37 -2.24 3.13
C TYR A 348 -6.63 -2.72 4.37
N ARG A 349 -6.57 -4.04 4.61
CA ARG A 349 -5.74 -4.59 5.70
C ARG A 349 -4.26 -4.36 5.43
N ALA A 350 -3.79 -4.62 4.20
CA ALA A 350 -2.40 -4.38 3.83
C ALA A 350 -2.04 -2.89 3.95
N LEU A 351 -2.93 -1.99 3.50
CA LEU A 351 -2.76 -0.55 3.66
C LEU A 351 -2.72 -0.13 5.14
N ALA A 352 -3.64 -0.62 5.96
CA ALA A 352 -3.70 -0.31 7.39
C ALA A 352 -2.41 -0.73 8.11
N GLU A 353 -1.92 -1.95 7.89
CA GLU A 353 -0.67 -2.41 8.51
C GLU A 353 0.54 -1.59 8.03
N GLY A 354 0.57 -1.21 6.75
CA GLY A 354 1.59 -0.33 6.18
C GLY A 354 1.63 1.05 6.85
N LEU A 355 0.48 1.73 6.89
CA LEU A 355 0.34 3.06 7.50
C LEU A 355 0.62 3.02 9.01
N ARG A 356 0.24 1.94 9.70
CA ARG A 356 0.50 1.75 11.13
C ARG A 356 1.99 1.72 11.43
N ILE A 357 2.75 0.92 10.68
CA ILE A 357 4.20 0.83 10.84
C ILE A 357 4.87 2.16 10.48
N GLN A 358 4.41 2.82 9.42
CA GLN A 358 4.90 4.14 9.02
C GLN A 358 4.66 5.20 10.11
N SER A 359 3.49 5.21 10.75
CA SER A 359 3.18 6.07 11.90
C SER A 359 4.14 5.82 13.07
N TYR A 360 4.37 4.56 13.45
CA TYR A 360 5.30 4.22 14.53
C TYR A 360 6.76 4.59 14.22
N TRP A 361 7.24 4.36 13.00
CA TRP A 361 8.58 4.78 12.60
C TRP A 361 8.75 6.29 12.68
N ARG A 362 7.78 7.05 12.18
CA ARG A 362 7.80 8.52 12.26
C ARG A 362 7.79 9.00 13.71
N ARG A 363 6.91 8.47 14.56
CA ARG A 363 6.85 8.80 16.01
C ARG A 363 8.14 8.44 16.75
N ALA A 364 8.83 7.38 16.34
CA ALA A 364 10.13 6.99 16.90
C ALA A 364 11.31 7.87 16.43
N GLY A 365 11.06 8.85 15.55
CA GLY A 365 12.09 9.67 14.92
C GLY A 365 12.96 8.87 13.94
N ILE A 366 12.45 7.73 13.45
CA ILE A 366 13.06 6.99 12.36
C ILE A 366 12.68 7.75 11.10
N SER A 367 13.43 8.82 10.84
CA SER A 367 13.38 9.51 9.57
C SER A 367 13.93 8.55 8.54
N ALA A 368 13.08 8.13 7.62
CA ALA A 368 13.53 7.54 6.39
C ALA A 368 14.44 8.59 5.72
N ASN A 369 15.75 8.50 5.91
CA ASN A 369 16.68 9.22 5.04
C ASN A 369 16.35 8.79 3.61
N ALA A 370 16.80 9.56 2.61
CA ALA A 370 16.72 9.17 1.21
C ALA A 370 17.24 7.74 0.92
N ASP A 371 17.92 7.08 1.88
CA ASP A 371 18.38 5.69 1.87
C ASP A 371 17.40 4.65 2.48
N HIS A 372 16.33 5.05 3.18
CA HIS A 372 15.45 4.18 3.98
C HIS A 372 13.97 4.28 3.61
N GLU A 373 13.58 5.26 2.80
CA GLU A 373 12.22 5.40 2.27
C GLU A 373 11.82 4.24 1.34
N PHE A 374 12.81 3.43 0.95
CA PHE A 374 12.72 2.21 0.13
C PHE A 374 12.21 0.95 0.86
N ALA A 375 11.93 1.00 2.17
CA ALA A 375 11.34 -0.16 2.85
C ALA A 375 9.94 -0.50 2.31
N HIS A 376 9.19 0.52 1.88
CA HIS A 376 7.89 0.36 1.21
C HIS A 376 8.02 -0.15 -0.23
N ASP A 377 9.18 0.02 -0.87
CA ASP A 377 9.43 -0.52 -2.22
C ASP A 377 9.73 -2.02 -2.18
N ASN A 378 10.36 -2.52 -1.10
CA ASN A 378 10.53 -3.96 -0.87
C ASN A 378 9.19 -4.66 -0.54
N PHE A 379 8.20 -3.91 -0.06
CA PHE A 379 6.85 -4.42 0.21
C PHE A 379 6.11 -4.63 -1.11
N LEU A 380 5.73 -5.88 -1.41
CA LEU A 380 4.87 -6.25 -2.56
C LEU A 380 5.48 -6.16 -3.98
N GLN A 381 6.78 -5.90 -4.13
CA GLN A 381 7.48 -5.87 -5.43
C GLN A 381 7.37 -7.18 -6.24
N LYS A 382 7.08 -8.30 -5.58
CA LYS A 382 6.86 -9.58 -6.27
C LYS A 382 5.49 -9.57 -6.98
N GLN A 383 5.47 -9.04 -8.21
CA GLN A 383 4.64 -9.50 -9.33
C GLN A 383 3.18 -9.03 -9.43
N ASN A 384 2.72 -7.98 -8.75
CA ASN A 384 1.36 -7.47 -9.02
C ASN A 384 1.19 -5.95 -8.93
N ILE A 385 1.11 -5.29 -10.09
CA ILE A 385 0.81 -3.85 -10.25
C ILE A 385 -0.46 -3.45 -9.49
N GLU A 386 -1.42 -4.37 -9.32
CA GLU A 386 -2.64 -4.13 -8.54
C GLU A 386 -2.39 -3.78 -7.06
N LEU A 387 -1.19 -3.99 -6.54
CA LEU A 387 -0.80 -3.59 -5.19
C LEU A 387 -0.02 -2.27 -5.15
N GLY A 388 0.34 -1.72 -6.31
CA GLY A 388 1.00 -0.41 -6.45
C GLY A 388 0.18 0.73 -5.86
N TRP A 389 -1.15 0.64 -5.87
CA TRP A 389 -2.01 1.70 -5.33
C TRP A 389 -1.84 1.87 -3.81
N ILE A 390 -1.60 0.77 -3.07
CA ILE A 390 -1.38 0.80 -1.62
C ILE A 390 -0.12 1.60 -1.31
N ARG A 391 0.95 1.34 -2.06
CA ARG A 391 2.22 2.07 -1.93
C ARG A 391 2.09 3.53 -2.31
N ASN A 392 1.34 3.86 -3.36
CA ASN A 392 1.05 5.25 -3.71
C ASN A 392 0.36 5.98 -2.55
N VAL A 393 -0.67 5.37 -1.94
CA VAL A 393 -1.31 5.98 -0.76
C VAL A 393 -0.32 6.17 0.40
N MET A 394 0.55 5.19 0.66
CA MET A 394 1.57 5.31 1.71
C MET A 394 2.63 6.39 1.41
N ARG A 395 3.06 6.53 0.14
CA ARG A 395 3.97 7.58 -0.32
C ARG A 395 3.32 8.97 -0.16
N ALA A 396 2.06 9.11 -0.58
CA ALA A 396 1.29 10.32 -0.42
C ALA A 396 1.09 10.70 1.06
N ALA A 397 0.82 9.72 1.93
CA ALA A 397 0.70 9.94 3.37
C ALA A 397 2.03 10.42 4.00
N GLY A 398 3.16 10.05 3.39
CA GLY A 398 4.50 10.51 3.81
C GLY A 398 4.79 11.99 3.50
N LEU A 399 4.11 12.58 2.50
CA LEU A 399 4.33 13.97 2.07
C LEU A 399 3.80 15.02 3.05
N ASP A 400 2.62 14.80 3.61
CA ASP A 400 1.93 15.76 4.50
C ASP A 400 2.69 16.08 5.79
N VAL A 401 3.71 15.28 6.13
CA VAL A 401 4.33 15.25 7.46
C VAL A 401 5.71 15.93 7.48
N VAL A 402 6.40 16.07 6.34
CA VAL A 402 7.74 16.70 6.30
C VAL A 402 7.69 18.23 6.48
N VAL A 403 6.49 18.82 6.38
CA VAL A 403 6.25 20.27 6.53
C VAL A 403 6.36 20.74 8.00
N GLY A 404 6.46 19.83 8.97
CA GLY A 404 6.57 20.14 10.41
C GLY A 404 7.67 19.35 11.13
N VAL A 405 8.94 19.72 10.96
CA VAL A 405 10.04 19.14 11.75
C VAL A 405 10.07 19.76 13.14
N ALA A 406 9.06 19.47 13.97
CA ALA A 406 9.20 19.59 15.41
C ALA A 406 10.04 18.42 15.91
N ALA A 407 11.13 18.69 16.64
CA ALA A 407 11.95 17.64 17.24
C ALA A 407 11.07 16.70 18.08
N SER A 408 11.07 15.40 17.77
CA SER A 408 10.29 14.42 18.52
C SER A 408 10.67 14.50 20.00
N PRO A 409 9.69 14.51 20.92
CA PRO A 409 9.98 14.62 22.34
C PRO A 409 10.87 13.43 22.79
N PRO A 410 11.74 13.62 23.80
CA PRO A 410 12.65 12.58 24.27
C PRO A 410 11.94 11.28 24.70
N THR A 411 10.67 11.36 25.11
CA THR A 411 9.84 10.22 25.52
C THR A 411 9.20 9.47 24.35
N ALA A 412 9.13 10.06 23.15
CA ALA A 412 8.39 9.50 22.02
C ALA A 412 8.84 8.09 21.65
N LEU A 413 10.14 7.80 21.74
CA LEU A 413 10.69 6.48 21.46
C LEU A 413 10.22 5.45 22.50
N ALA A 414 10.22 5.81 23.78
CA ALA A 414 9.74 4.93 24.85
C ALA A 414 8.23 4.69 24.74
N ASP A 415 7.46 5.72 24.41
CA ASP A 415 6.02 5.64 24.19
C ASP A 415 5.70 4.72 23.00
N VAL A 416 6.43 4.84 21.89
CA VAL A 416 6.29 3.93 20.74
C VAL A 416 6.66 2.50 21.11
N ILE A 417 7.73 2.26 21.87
CA ILE A 417 8.10 0.91 22.31
C ILE A 417 6.99 0.31 23.20
N ALA A 418 6.44 1.08 24.13
CA ALA A 418 5.39 0.63 25.04
C ALA A 418 4.04 0.38 24.33
N GLU A 419 3.70 1.20 23.33
CA GLU A 419 2.43 1.10 22.59
C GLU A 419 2.51 0.07 21.46
N TRP A 420 3.56 0.13 20.63
CA TRP A 420 3.71 -0.75 19.47
C TRP A 420 4.15 -2.15 19.88
N VAL A 421 5.30 -2.27 20.54
CA VAL A 421 5.86 -3.58 20.92
C VAL A 421 5.11 -4.11 22.14
N GLY A 422 5.03 -3.29 23.20
CA GLY A 422 4.35 -3.61 24.45
C GLY A 422 5.09 -4.58 25.35
N GLU A 423 4.36 -5.15 26.28
CA GLU A 423 4.83 -6.15 27.24
C GLU A 423 3.98 -7.42 27.16
N SER A 424 4.65 -8.57 27.27
CA SER A 424 3.99 -9.89 27.30
C SER A 424 2.92 -9.93 28.38
N GLY A 425 1.74 -10.45 28.04
CA GLY A 425 0.60 -10.55 28.95
C GLY A 425 -0.08 -9.24 29.35
N LYS A 426 0.39 -8.07 28.87
CA LYS A 426 -0.12 -6.76 29.33
C LYS A 426 -0.59 -5.84 28.20
N SER A 427 0.26 -5.56 27.22
CA SER A 427 0.03 -4.45 26.27
C SER A 427 0.69 -4.66 24.91
N GLY A 428 0.36 -3.77 23.98
CA GLY A 428 0.93 -3.70 22.64
C GLY A 428 0.66 -4.90 21.75
N GLN A 429 1.39 -4.98 20.63
CA GLN A 429 1.19 -6.04 19.65
C GLN A 429 1.65 -7.41 20.13
N LEU A 430 2.63 -7.47 21.04
CA LEU A 430 3.06 -8.72 21.63
C LEU A 430 1.89 -9.42 22.35
N HIS A 431 1.19 -8.70 23.24
CA HIS A 431 0.03 -9.24 23.94
C HIS A 431 -1.13 -9.58 22.98
N TYR A 432 -1.34 -8.74 21.95
CA TYR A 432 -2.36 -9.00 20.93
C TYR A 432 -2.13 -10.36 20.23
N TYR A 433 -0.89 -10.63 19.80
CA TYR A 433 -0.55 -11.88 19.10
C TYR A 433 -0.55 -13.09 20.03
N GLU A 434 -0.14 -12.95 21.29
CA GLU A 434 -0.29 -14.00 22.32
C GLU A 434 -1.75 -14.41 22.48
N ARG A 435 -2.62 -13.44 22.75
CA ARG A 435 -4.06 -13.68 22.94
C ARG A 435 -4.70 -14.31 21.71
N LYS A 436 -4.40 -13.79 20.51
CA LYS A 436 -4.96 -14.31 19.26
C LYS A 436 -4.47 -15.70 18.92
N THR A 437 -3.22 -16.02 19.22
CA THR A 437 -2.67 -17.37 19.03
C THR A 437 -3.41 -18.39 19.89
N ILE A 438 -3.64 -18.08 21.17
CA ILE A 438 -4.36 -18.96 22.11
C ILE A 438 -5.82 -19.13 21.67
N GLU A 439 -6.53 -18.02 21.40
CA GLU A 439 -7.93 -18.02 20.95
C GLU A 439 -8.12 -18.87 19.69
N ARG A 440 -7.26 -18.68 18.68
CA ARG A 440 -7.35 -19.40 17.39
C ARG A 440 -6.96 -20.86 17.51
N THR A 441 -5.95 -21.19 18.31
CA THR A 441 -5.56 -22.58 18.56
C THR A 441 -6.69 -23.35 19.26
N GLY A 442 -7.36 -22.74 20.24
CA GLY A 442 -8.53 -23.35 20.89
C GLY A 442 -9.69 -23.63 19.93
N LEU A 443 -10.04 -22.66 19.08
CA LEU A 443 -11.09 -22.82 18.06
C LEU A 443 -10.74 -23.90 17.01
N HIS A 444 -9.45 -24.05 16.69
CA HIS A 444 -8.98 -25.10 15.79
C HIS A 444 -9.17 -26.49 16.42
N HIS A 445 -8.79 -26.68 17.68
CA HIS A 445 -9.01 -27.93 18.39
C HIS A 445 -10.48 -28.31 18.52
N VAL A 446 -11.39 -27.34 18.75
CA VAL A 446 -12.84 -27.61 18.73
C VAL A 446 -13.27 -28.12 17.35
N THR A 447 -12.69 -27.59 16.28
CA THR A 447 -13.01 -28.03 14.92
C THR A 447 -12.49 -29.44 14.64
N GLU A 448 -11.26 -29.75 15.06
CA GLU A 448 -10.70 -31.12 14.99
C GLU A 448 -11.52 -32.11 15.82
N ALA A 449 -11.97 -31.71 17.02
CA ALA A 449 -12.81 -32.53 17.88
C ALA A 449 -14.17 -32.85 17.23
N ILE A 450 -14.81 -31.87 16.57
CA ILE A 450 -16.06 -32.09 15.81
C ILE A 450 -15.83 -33.09 14.67
N GLY A 451 -14.72 -32.95 13.93
CA GLY A 451 -14.36 -33.89 12.86
C GLY A 451 -14.15 -35.31 13.39
N SER A 452 -13.35 -35.45 14.45
CA SER A 452 -13.06 -36.74 15.10
C SER A 452 -14.33 -37.38 15.67
N LEU A 453 -15.17 -36.63 16.39
CA LEU A 453 -16.42 -37.12 16.95
C LEU A 453 -17.39 -37.59 15.87
N SER A 454 -17.48 -36.88 14.75
CA SER A 454 -18.34 -37.26 13.63
C SER A 454 -17.84 -38.52 12.93
N LEU A 455 -16.51 -38.66 12.77
CA LEU A 455 -15.88 -39.87 12.22
C LEU A 455 -16.15 -41.09 13.11
N TRP A 456 -15.80 -41.00 14.40
CA TRP A 456 -16.01 -42.09 15.35
C TRP A 456 -17.48 -42.41 15.58
N GLY A 457 -18.35 -41.40 15.58
CA GLY A 457 -19.80 -41.56 15.61
C GLY A 457 -20.32 -42.34 14.40
N GLY A 458 -19.86 -42.00 13.19
CA GLY A 458 -20.22 -42.73 11.97
C GLY A 458 -19.73 -44.18 11.96
N VAL A 459 -18.51 -44.43 12.43
CA VAL A 459 -17.97 -45.79 12.59
C VAL A 459 -18.77 -46.59 13.61
N ALA A 460 -19.09 -46.00 14.77
CA ALA A 460 -19.88 -46.65 15.81
C ALA A 460 -21.29 -47.02 15.31
N ILE A 461 -21.96 -46.11 14.60
CA ILE A 461 -23.26 -46.37 13.97
C ILE A 461 -23.13 -47.50 12.94
N SER A 462 -22.09 -47.50 12.10
CA SER A 462 -21.86 -48.53 11.10
C SER A 462 -21.65 -49.92 11.72
N VAL A 463 -20.82 -50.02 12.77
CA VAL A 463 -20.59 -51.27 13.50
C VAL A 463 -21.87 -51.75 14.19
N PHE A 464 -22.62 -50.86 14.84
CA PHE A 464 -23.89 -51.19 15.46
C PHE A 464 -24.88 -51.74 14.43
N LEU A 465 -25.00 -51.09 13.27
CA LEU A 465 -25.90 -51.51 12.21
C LEU A 465 -25.49 -52.89 11.64
N ALA A 466 -24.18 -53.16 11.52
CA ALA A 466 -23.67 -54.46 11.08
C ALA A 466 -23.97 -55.59 12.08
N VAL A 467 -23.77 -55.35 13.39
CA VAL A 467 -24.02 -56.35 14.44
C VAL A 467 -25.51 -56.67 14.60
N PHE A 468 -26.37 -55.66 14.51
CA PHE A 468 -27.80 -55.79 14.77
C PHE A 468 -28.66 -55.81 13.48
N VAL A 469 -28.06 -56.04 12.31
CA VAL A 469 -28.73 -55.93 11.01
C VAL A 469 -29.99 -56.83 10.91
N LEU A 470 -29.98 -58.00 11.54
CA LEU A 470 -31.11 -58.93 11.51
C LEU A 470 -32.17 -58.64 12.60
N LYS A 471 -31.84 -57.83 13.62
CA LYS A 471 -32.71 -57.53 14.76
C LYS A 471 -33.39 -56.16 14.68
N LEU A 472 -32.85 -55.24 13.88
CA LEU A 472 -33.39 -53.88 13.76
C LEU A 472 -34.52 -53.81 12.72
N SER A 473 -35.54 -53.01 13.04
CA SER A 473 -36.58 -52.63 12.08
C SER A 473 -35.98 -51.84 10.91
N GLN A 474 -36.66 -51.83 9.76
CA GLN A 474 -36.21 -51.03 8.61
C GLN A 474 -36.20 -49.53 8.93
N GLU A 475 -37.18 -49.03 9.70
CA GLU A 475 -37.23 -47.63 10.13
C GLU A 475 -36.02 -47.23 10.98
N THR A 476 -35.59 -48.10 11.91
CA THR A 476 -34.42 -47.85 12.74
C THR A 476 -33.14 -47.81 11.91
N LYS A 477 -32.99 -48.71 10.93
CA LYS A 477 -31.86 -48.73 10.01
C LYS A 477 -31.77 -47.43 9.21
N THR A 478 -32.88 -47.01 8.59
CA THR A 478 -32.95 -45.77 7.82
C THR A 478 -32.62 -44.56 8.68
N THR A 479 -33.13 -44.51 9.92
CA THR A 479 -32.84 -43.42 10.86
C THR A 479 -31.36 -43.33 11.21
N LEU A 480 -30.71 -44.46 11.53
CA LEU A 480 -29.29 -44.51 11.84
C LEU A 480 -28.42 -44.10 10.65
N VAL A 481 -28.76 -44.54 9.43
CA VAL A 481 -28.06 -44.14 8.19
C VAL A 481 -28.21 -42.63 7.95
N MET A 482 -29.40 -42.06 8.15
CA MET A 482 -29.61 -40.62 8.04
C MET A 482 -28.78 -39.83 9.06
N VAL A 483 -28.77 -40.25 10.33
CA VAL A 483 -27.97 -39.59 11.38
C VAL A 483 -26.49 -39.62 11.02
N MET A 484 -25.99 -40.79 10.58
CA MET A 484 -24.61 -40.93 10.11
C MET A 484 -24.31 -39.99 8.94
N ALA A 485 -25.18 -39.92 7.93
CA ALA A 485 -25.00 -39.03 6.79
C ALA A 485 -24.99 -37.54 7.19
N VAL A 486 -25.89 -37.12 8.09
CA VAL A 486 -25.93 -35.74 8.61
C VAL A 486 -24.65 -35.40 9.38
N LEU A 487 -24.15 -36.30 10.22
CA LEU A 487 -22.87 -36.12 10.92
C LEU A 487 -21.70 -35.98 9.94
N SER A 488 -21.65 -36.82 8.90
CA SER A 488 -20.62 -36.73 7.86
C SER A 488 -20.69 -35.40 7.09
N ILE A 489 -21.89 -34.91 6.76
CA ILE A 489 -22.07 -33.61 6.09
C ILE A 489 -21.60 -32.47 6.98
N ILE A 490 -21.98 -32.46 8.26
CA ILE A 490 -21.56 -31.42 9.21
C ILE A 490 -20.03 -31.39 9.33
N ALA A 491 -19.40 -32.56 9.47
CA ALA A 491 -17.94 -32.67 9.54
C ALA A 491 -17.26 -32.18 8.26
N ALA A 492 -17.72 -32.62 7.09
CA ALA A 492 -17.16 -32.24 5.81
C ALA A 492 -17.29 -30.73 5.55
N VAL A 493 -18.46 -30.15 5.81
CA VAL A 493 -18.69 -28.70 5.65
C VAL A 493 -17.84 -27.91 6.64
N ARG A 494 -17.73 -28.38 7.90
CA ARG A 494 -16.93 -27.69 8.92
C ARG A 494 -15.44 -27.71 8.59
N GLU A 495 -14.91 -28.84 8.13
CA GLU A 495 -13.52 -28.95 7.68
C GLU A 495 -13.27 -28.09 6.44
N ALA A 496 -14.18 -28.12 5.46
CA ALA A 496 -14.09 -27.29 4.27
C ALA A 496 -14.17 -25.78 4.60
N TYR A 497 -14.97 -25.39 5.60
CA TYR A 497 -15.02 -24.02 6.11
C TYR A 497 -13.70 -23.61 6.78
N ALA A 498 -13.13 -24.47 7.64
CA ALA A 498 -11.86 -24.20 8.30
C ALA A 498 -10.70 -24.11 7.31
N TYR A 499 -10.67 -25.00 6.32
CA TYR A 499 -9.72 -24.98 5.21
C TYR A 499 -9.82 -23.67 4.41
N ARG A 500 -11.04 -23.29 4.01
CA ARG A 500 -11.27 -22.07 3.23
C ARG A 500 -10.94 -20.80 4.01
N LYS A 501 -11.08 -20.82 5.34
CA LYS A 501 -10.74 -19.70 6.22
C LYS A 501 -9.23 -19.59 6.46
N ALA A 502 -8.46 -20.60 6.04
CA ALA A 502 -7.02 -20.71 6.27
C ALA A 502 -6.64 -20.68 7.76
N ASP A 503 -7.42 -21.37 8.61
CA ASP A 503 -7.23 -21.30 10.07
C ASP A 503 -5.84 -21.79 10.50
N LYS A 504 -5.30 -22.84 9.85
CA LYS A 504 -3.96 -23.36 10.14
C LYS A 504 -2.87 -22.34 9.80
N GLU A 505 -2.98 -21.69 8.66
CA GLU A 505 -2.02 -20.67 8.22
C GLU A 505 -2.11 -19.41 9.08
N LEU A 506 -3.32 -18.98 9.45
CA LEU A 506 -3.51 -17.85 10.38
C LEU A 506 -2.85 -18.11 11.73
N ILE A 507 -2.97 -19.33 12.28
CA ILE A 507 -2.29 -19.69 13.54
C ILE A 507 -0.77 -19.65 13.36
N ARG A 508 -0.25 -20.17 12.23
CA ARG A 508 1.19 -20.13 11.94
C ARG A 508 1.70 -18.69 11.87
N GLN A 509 0.99 -17.82 11.17
CA GLN A 509 1.32 -16.40 11.07
C GLN A 509 1.31 -15.72 12.44
N TYR A 510 0.27 -15.93 13.26
CA TYR A 510 0.22 -15.32 14.60
C TYR A 510 1.37 -15.79 15.50
N ARG A 511 1.74 -17.08 15.44
CA ARG A 511 2.90 -17.60 16.17
C ARG A 511 4.22 -16.99 15.68
N PHE A 512 4.37 -16.81 14.38
CA PHE A 512 5.55 -16.19 13.79
C PHE A 512 5.68 -14.73 14.23
N MET A 513 4.60 -13.94 14.12
CA MET A 513 4.57 -12.55 14.58
C MET A 513 4.81 -12.45 16.08
N GLN A 514 4.18 -13.30 16.90
CA GLN A 514 4.44 -13.36 18.33
C GLN A 514 5.94 -13.56 18.63
N ARG A 515 6.61 -14.47 17.92
CA ARG A 515 8.05 -14.75 18.09
C ARG A 515 8.90 -13.54 17.69
N ILE A 516 8.60 -12.88 16.58
CA ILE A 516 9.34 -11.68 16.14
C ILE A 516 9.21 -10.57 17.17
N PHE A 517 7.99 -10.28 17.64
CA PHE A 517 7.76 -9.23 18.65
C PHE A 517 8.40 -9.57 20.00
N ALA A 518 8.37 -10.84 20.41
CA ALA A 518 9.06 -11.28 21.63
C ALA A 518 10.58 -11.09 21.55
N ASN A 519 11.18 -11.45 20.41
CA ASN A 519 12.61 -11.25 20.17
C ASN A 519 12.98 -9.77 20.13
N ALA A 520 12.17 -8.94 19.46
CA ALA A 520 12.37 -7.50 19.41
C ALA A 520 12.27 -6.89 20.80
N ARG A 521 11.30 -7.31 21.63
CA ARG A 521 11.18 -6.85 23.01
C ARG A 521 12.40 -7.21 23.84
N ALA A 522 12.84 -8.47 23.78
CA ALA A 522 14.04 -8.92 24.48
C ALA A 522 15.31 -8.19 24.03
N ALA A 523 15.40 -7.79 22.76
CA ALA A 523 16.51 -6.98 22.26
C ALA A 523 16.43 -5.53 22.76
N LEU A 524 15.24 -4.93 22.78
CA LEU A 524 15.01 -3.57 23.31
C LEU A 524 15.30 -3.48 24.81
N ASP A 525 14.97 -4.52 25.58
CA ASP A 525 15.25 -4.57 27.03
C ASP A 525 16.75 -4.63 27.35
N ARG A 526 17.59 -5.07 26.40
CA ARG A 526 19.04 -5.18 26.57
C ARG A 526 19.79 -3.89 26.23
N THR A 527 19.13 -2.88 25.68
CA THR A 527 19.78 -1.65 25.25
C THR A 527 19.00 -0.41 25.66
N HIS A 528 19.73 0.59 26.15
CA HIS A 528 19.22 1.94 26.40
C HIS A 528 19.74 2.97 25.39
N ASP A 529 20.52 2.53 24.38
CA ASP A 529 20.98 3.39 23.31
C ASP A 529 19.82 3.68 22.32
N PRO A 530 19.38 4.96 22.19
CA PRO A 530 18.27 5.31 21.31
C PRO A 530 18.57 5.08 19.83
N VAL A 531 19.83 5.03 19.41
CA VAL A 531 20.19 4.70 18.01
C VAL A 531 19.94 3.23 17.74
N LEU A 532 20.44 2.35 18.61
CA LEU A 532 20.24 0.91 18.48
C LEU A 532 18.75 0.53 18.63
N GLN A 533 18.01 1.16 19.53
CA GLN A 533 16.57 0.95 19.67
C GLN A 533 15.81 1.27 18.37
N ARG A 534 16.15 2.38 17.71
CA ARG A 534 15.56 2.73 16.40
C ARG A 534 15.90 1.72 15.31
N GLN A 535 17.12 1.18 15.29
CA GLN A 535 17.49 0.13 14.33
C GLN A 535 16.71 -1.18 14.57
N ILE A 536 16.48 -1.55 15.83
CA ILE A 536 15.64 -2.71 16.17
C ILE A 536 14.20 -2.50 15.70
N LEU A 537 13.62 -1.33 15.94
CA LEU A 537 12.27 -0.97 15.49
C LEU A 537 12.14 -0.92 13.96
N LEU A 538 13.18 -0.47 13.26
CA LEU A 538 13.24 -0.51 11.80
C LEU A 538 13.20 -1.96 11.29
N SER A 539 14.09 -2.81 11.80
CA SER A 539 14.15 -4.23 11.43
C SER A 539 12.86 -4.99 11.76
N LEU A 540 12.25 -4.67 12.91
CA LEU A 540 10.93 -5.20 13.30
C LEU A 540 9.84 -4.82 12.28
N GLY A 541 9.79 -3.56 11.88
CA GLY A 541 8.83 -3.09 10.89
C GLY A 541 9.03 -3.73 9.52
N ASP A 542 10.28 -3.86 9.05
CA ASP A 542 10.60 -4.53 7.78
C ASP A 542 10.16 -6.00 7.78
N ALA A 543 10.44 -6.72 8.87
CA ALA A 543 10.02 -8.11 9.02
C ALA A 543 8.48 -8.24 9.08
N ALA A 544 7.80 -7.33 9.78
CA ALA A 544 6.34 -7.33 9.87
C ALA A 544 5.69 -7.01 8.51
N LEU A 545 6.19 -6.03 7.77
CA LEU A 545 5.74 -5.69 6.42
C LEU A 545 5.92 -6.88 5.47
N THR A 546 7.09 -7.53 5.51
CA THR A 546 7.37 -8.70 4.65
C THR A 546 6.37 -9.84 4.91
N GLU A 547 6.12 -10.18 6.17
CA GLU A 547 5.15 -11.23 6.53
C GLU A 547 3.71 -10.85 6.11
N HIS A 548 3.32 -9.58 6.26
CA HIS A 548 2.00 -9.12 5.82
C HIS A 548 1.83 -9.17 4.30
N ALA A 549 2.89 -8.85 3.54
CA ALA A 549 2.92 -8.96 2.10
C ALA A 549 2.74 -10.42 1.65
N GLU A 550 3.55 -11.34 2.20
CA GLU A 550 3.50 -12.76 1.87
C GLU A 550 2.12 -13.36 2.19
N TRP A 551 1.54 -13.02 3.34
CA TRP A 551 0.20 -13.48 3.70
C TRP A 551 -0.88 -12.97 2.75
N THR A 552 -0.80 -11.71 2.33
CA THR A 552 -1.77 -11.10 1.41
C THR A 552 -1.72 -11.76 0.04
N LEU A 553 -0.52 -12.05 -0.46
CA LEU A 553 -0.30 -12.77 -1.71
C LEU A 553 -0.87 -14.20 -1.65
N MET A 554 -0.55 -14.94 -0.59
CA MET A 554 -1.07 -16.31 -0.38
C MET A 554 -2.60 -16.35 -0.37
N GLN A 555 -3.26 -15.36 0.25
CA GLN A 555 -4.73 -15.29 0.28
C GLN A 555 -5.33 -14.98 -1.09
N ARG A 556 -4.67 -14.14 -1.90
CA ARG A 556 -5.09 -13.84 -3.28
C ARG A 556 -4.95 -15.06 -4.19
N GLU A 557 -3.85 -15.79 -4.13
CA GLU A 557 -3.63 -17.00 -4.96
C GLU A 557 -4.71 -18.05 -4.73
N ARG A 558 -5.08 -18.31 -3.46
CA ARG A 558 -6.20 -19.21 -3.12
C ARG A 558 -7.52 -18.78 -3.73
N GLN A 559 -7.75 -17.48 -3.94
CA GLN A 559 -8.97 -17.02 -4.61
C GLN A 559 -8.99 -17.39 -6.09
N VAL A 560 -7.84 -17.29 -6.78
CA VAL A 560 -7.72 -17.53 -8.22
C VAL A 560 -7.88 -19.02 -8.55
N GLU A 561 -7.22 -19.90 -7.79
CA GLU A 561 -7.33 -21.36 -7.99
C GLU A 561 -8.78 -21.85 -7.90
N HIS A 562 -9.57 -21.26 -7.00
CA HIS A 562 -10.95 -21.66 -6.76
C HIS A 562 -11.99 -20.87 -7.57
N SER A 563 -11.59 -19.83 -8.31
CA SER A 563 -12.47 -19.15 -9.28
C SER A 563 -12.47 -19.83 -10.65
N LYS A 564 -11.53 -20.77 -10.86
CA LYS A 564 -11.39 -21.60 -12.08
C LYS A 564 -12.16 -22.93 -12.00
N LEU A 565 -12.72 -23.24 -10.82
CA LEU A 565 -13.68 -24.33 -10.57
C LEU A 565 -15.08 -23.72 -10.47
#